data_AF-A0A0G4EF26-F1
#
_entry.id   AF-A0A0G4EF26-F1
#
_cell.length_a   1.000
_cell.length_b   1.000
_cell.length_c   1.000
_cell.angle_alpha   90.00
_cell.angle_beta   90.00
_cell.angle_gamma   90.00
#
_symmetry.space_group_name_H-M   'P 1'
#
loop_
_entity.id
_entity.type
_entity.pdbx_description
1 polymer ?
#
loop_
_entity_poly.entity_id
_entity_poly.type
_entity_poly.pdbx_seq_one_letter_code
_entity_poly.pdbx_strand_id
1 'polypeptide(L)'
;EELKCLWLVEHQRWDEAADALRFASQCRFCQLPAIITREDLQRHRTKQVAFLAEPRVVALWKMLGRQVDFGELGRFELFDDGHGSLRAIKDEEAFQIRLSPPLPPAHRYQQHSDPHNPIVAHRIDVYYGQDHVRDGDMIEASFSSYLMHTMTARMSGSCSLHLMERGDMIDAGVMARLDRSVHRPFVGNVAGASAVMALEYPANVYHRYVVMTPLDHPFATVFCLDEIPLDDQEVHLVTITKEPKASVPDDELRFSQMHPQTTAVASRFFGLILGGDDEDDTSSSSGSEEGEEGGGGVSTHDDGSTSHDADTENDDDAPAIANTGTGCANGGRGQWRRQRGQHTPMNNQSGRSVGASKRGSERSELAS
;
A
#
# COMPACT_ATOMS: atom_id res chain seq x y z
N GLU A 1 -26.14 -21.42 -1.65
CA GLU A 1 -24.72 -20.98 -1.63
C GLU A 1 -24.58 -19.52 -2.07
N GLU A 2 -25.39 -19.04 -3.01
CA GLU A 2 -25.41 -17.63 -3.48
C GLU A 2 -25.59 -16.58 -2.37
N LEU A 3 -26.47 -16.82 -1.39
CA LEU A 3 -26.66 -15.94 -0.21
C LEU A 3 -25.37 -15.72 0.62
N LYS A 4 -24.43 -16.67 0.60
CA LYS A 4 -23.16 -16.55 1.36
C LYS A 4 -22.12 -15.70 0.62
N CYS A 5 -22.16 -15.68 -0.71
CA CYS A 5 -21.35 -14.75 -1.49
C CYS A 5 -21.94 -13.33 -1.43
N LEU A 6 -23.27 -13.19 -1.34
CA LEU A 6 -23.95 -11.90 -1.22
C LEU A 6 -23.61 -11.17 0.10
N TRP A 7 -23.52 -11.89 1.23
CA TRP A 7 -23.17 -11.31 2.54
C TRP A 7 -21.72 -10.76 2.60
N LEU A 8 -20.81 -11.27 1.78
CA LEU A 8 -19.45 -10.73 1.58
C LEU A 8 -19.46 -9.39 0.82
N VAL A 9 -20.56 -9.04 0.14
CA VAL A 9 -20.64 -7.90 -0.79
C VAL A 9 -21.43 -6.74 -0.20
N GLU A 10 -22.43 -6.99 0.64
CA GLU A 10 -23.46 -6.01 1.00
C GLU A 10 -23.00 -4.88 1.96
N HIS A 11 -21.90 -5.05 2.70
CA HIS A 11 -21.42 -4.09 3.70
C HIS A 11 -19.98 -3.61 3.48
N GLN A 12 -19.40 -3.81 2.29
CA GLN A 12 -17.94 -3.67 2.10
C GLN A 12 -17.57 -2.65 1.01
N ARG A 13 -16.61 -1.77 1.32
CA ARG A 13 -15.89 -0.98 0.32
C ARG A 13 -14.81 -1.87 -0.29
N TRP A 14 -15.11 -2.43 -1.47
CA TRP A 14 -14.18 -3.27 -2.22
C TRP A 14 -13.10 -2.46 -2.93
N ASP A 15 -13.14 -1.13 -2.82
CA ASP A 15 -12.34 -0.19 -3.60
C ASP A 15 -10.86 -0.60 -3.65
N GLU A 16 -10.21 -0.81 -2.49
CA GLU A 16 -8.78 -1.12 -2.46
C GLU A 16 -8.41 -2.49 -3.05
N ALA A 17 -9.18 -3.54 -2.74
CA ALA A 17 -8.91 -4.87 -3.27
C ALA A 17 -9.24 -4.95 -4.77
N ALA A 18 -10.29 -4.27 -5.20
CA ALA A 18 -10.64 -4.10 -6.60
C ALA A 18 -9.55 -3.30 -7.33
N ASP A 19 -9.01 -2.24 -6.72
CA ASP A 19 -7.94 -1.44 -7.29
C ASP A 19 -6.64 -2.25 -7.42
N ALA A 20 -6.27 -3.02 -6.40
CA ALA A 20 -5.14 -3.93 -6.49
C ALA A 20 -5.33 -5.00 -7.57
N LEU A 21 -6.55 -5.52 -7.75
CA LEU A 21 -6.84 -6.48 -8.81
C LEU A 21 -6.84 -5.85 -10.22
N ARG A 22 -7.37 -4.62 -10.37
CA ARG A 22 -7.27 -3.85 -11.62
C ARG A 22 -5.81 -3.54 -11.96
N PHE A 23 -5.02 -3.14 -10.97
CA PHE A 23 -3.58 -2.94 -11.12
C PHE A 23 -2.87 -4.23 -11.53
N ALA A 24 -3.18 -5.36 -10.91
CA ALA A 24 -2.67 -6.67 -11.32
C ALA A 24 -2.99 -6.99 -12.78
N SER A 25 -4.22 -6.72 -13.22
CA SER A 25 -4.65 -6.91 -14.61
C SER A 25 -3.91 -5.99 -15.57
N GLN A 26 -3.74 -4.72 -15.22
CA GLN A 26 -2.96 -3.74 -15.97
C GLN A 26 -1.49 -4.17 -16.09
N CYS A 27 -0.95 -4.77 -15.03
CA CYS A 27 0.39 -5.36 -15.02
C CYS A 27 0.46 -6.75 -15.69
N ARG A 28 -0.65 -7.29 -16.23
CA ARG A 28 -0.76 -8.61 -16.85
C ARG A 28 -0.46 -9.80 -15.93
N PHE A 29 -0.64 -9.63 -14.62
CA PHE A 29 -0.55 -10.72 -13.65
C PHE A 29 -1.88 -11.45 -13.47
N CYS A 30 -3.00 -10.85 -13.86
CA CYS A 30 -4.29 -11.53 -13.89
C CYS A 30 -5.11 -11.11 -15.11
N GLN A 31 -6.24 -11.80 -15.32
CA GLN A 31 -7.25 -11.43 -16.29
C GLN A 31 -8.54 -11.06 -15.57
N LEU A 32 -9.18 -9.97 -16.00
CA LEU A 32 -10.49 -9.57 -15.53
C LEU A 32 -11.59 -9.99 -16.52
N PRO A 33 -12.78 -10.41 -16.05
CA PRO A 33 -13.16 -10.52 -14.64
C PRO A 33 -12.50 -11.72 -13.94
N ALA A 34 -12.09 -11.55 -12.68
CA ALA A 34 -11.56 -12.64 -11.87
C ALA A 34 -12.70 -13.59 -11.45
N ILE A 35 -12.54 -14.88 -11.71
CA ILE A 35 -13.57 -15.89 -11.45
C ILE A 35 -13.23 -16.63 -10.16
N ILE A 36 -14.04 -16.46 -9.13
CA ILE A 36 -13.93 -17.24 -7.89
C ILE A 36 -14.64 -18.58 -8.10
N THR A 37 -13.89 -19.67 -8.06
CA THR A 37 -14.43 -21.00 -8.28
C THR A 37 -15.01 -21.60 -7.00
N ARG A 38 -15.77 -22.69 -7.14
CA ARG A 38 -16.23 -23.49 -6.00
C ARG A 38 -15.04 -24.03 -5.18
N GLU A 39 -13.91 -24.35 -5.81
CA GLU A 39 -12.72 -24.84 -5.11
C GLU A 39 -12.11 -23.76 -4.22
N ASP A 40 -11.99 -22.53 -4.74
CA ASP A 40 -11.50 -21.37 -3.98
C ASP A 40 -12.40 -21.12 -2.76
N LEU A 41 -13.71 -21.24 -2.96
CA LEU A 41 -14.66 -21.19 -1.86
C LEU A 41 -14.48 -22.38 -0.90
N GLN A 42 -14.27 -23.60 -1.38
CA GLN A 42 -14.20 -24.78 -0.51
C GLN A 42 -12.94 -24.85 0.36
N ARG A 43 -11.82 -24.29 -0.09
CA ARG A 43 -10.58 -24.21 0.72
C ARG A 43 -10.82 -23.51 2.06
N HIS A 44 -11.71 -22.53 2.10
CA HIS A 44 -11.94 -21.71 3.27
C HIS A 44 -13.23 -22.10 4.02
N ARG A 45 -13.62 -23.39 3.99
CA ARG A 45 -14.97 -23.90 4.34
C ARG A 45 -15.45 -23.65 5.78
N THR A 46 -14.61 -23.26 6.72
CA THR A 46 -14.95 -22.96 8.13
C THR A 46 -15.59 -21.55 8.32
N LYS A 47 -16.49 -21.21 7.39
CA LYS A 47 -16.72 -19.91 6.71
C LYS A 47 -17.28 -18.67 7.41
N GLN A 48 -17.47 -18.62 8.71
CA GLN A 48 -17.96 -17.37 9.34
C GLN A 48 -16.99 -16.85 10.38
N VAL A 49 -16.65 -17.68 11.36
CA VAL A 49 -15.76 -17.25 12.44
C VAL A 49 -14.37 -16.91 11.92
N ALA A 50 -13.82 -17.69 10.98
CA ALA A 50 -12.48 -17.43 10.44
C ALA A 50 -12.43 -16.14 9.58
N PHE A 51 -13.38 -15.97 8.65
CA PHE A 51 -13.44 -14.75 7.80
C PHE A 51 -13.74 -13.49 8.59
N LEU A 52 -14.59 -13.58 9.63
CA LEU A 52 -14.91 -12.43 10.49
C LEU A 52 -13.79 -12.12 11.48
N ALA A 53 -12.94 -13.09 11.80
CA ALA A 53 -11.78 -12.90 12.68
C ALA A 53 -10.56 -12.33 11.96
N GLU A 54 -10.51 -12.44 10.63
CA GLU A 54 -9.40 -11.93 9.83
C GLU A 54 -9.64 -10.50 9.34
N PRO A 55 -8.57 -9.72 9.13
CA PRO A 55 -8.67 -8.46 8.41
C PRO A 55 -9.28 -8.69 7.02
N ARG A 56 -10.25 -7.86 6.65
CA ARG A 56 -11.11 -8.12 5.47
C ARG A 56 -10.33 -8.24 4.17
N VAL A 57 -9.38 -7.35 3.94
CA VAL A 57 -8.54 -7.38 2.73
C VAL A 57 -7.75 -8.68 2.66
N VAL A 58 -7.18 -9.13 3.78
CA VAL A 58 -6.44 -10.40 3.86
C VAL A 58 -7.34 -11.58 3.53
N ALA A 59 -8.51 -11.66 4.17
CA ALA A 59 -9.45 -12.74 3.98
C ALA A 59 -9.94 -12.81 2.52
N LEU A 60 -10.16 -11.65 1.89
CA LEU A 60 -10.50 -11.56 0.48
C LEU A 60 -9.37 -12.08 -0.42
N TRP A 61 -8.14 -11.67 -0.16
CA TRP A 61 -6.97 -12.11 -0.92
C TRP A 61 -6.62 -13.58 -0.73
N LYS A 62 -7.04 -14.23 0.37
CA LYS A 62 -6.98 -15.70 0.49
C LYS A 62 -7.83 -16.41 -0.58
N MET A 63 -8.87 -15.77 -1.10
CA MET A 63 -9.72 -16.30 -2.17
C MET A 63 -9.27 -15.83 -3.56
N LEU A 64 -8.98 -14.52 -3.70
CA LEU A 64 -8.64 -13.92 -4.99
C LEU A 64 -7.20 -14.14 -5.42
N GLY A 65 -6.28 -14.34 -4.49
CA GLY A 65 -4.85 -14.35 -4.75
C GLY A 65 -4.43 -15.32 -5.85
N ARG A 66 -5.07 -16.50 -5.90
CA ARG A 66 -4.80 -17.54 -6.91
C ARG A 66 -5.04 -17.09 -8.36
N GLN A 67 -5.75 -15.98 -8.55
CA GLN A 67 -6.00 -15.38 -9.86
C GLN A 67 -4.84 -14.47 -10.31
N VAL A 68 -3.93 -14.13 -9.40
CA VAL A 68 -2.74 -13.31 -9.66
C VAL A 68 -1.53 -14.23 -9.77
N ASP A 69 -0.95 -14.27 -10.96
CA ASP A 69 0.19 -15.09 -11.33
C ASP A 69 1.41 -14.20 -11.60
N PHE A 70 2.45 -14.36 -10.78
CA PHE A 70 3.72 -13.65 -10.96
C PHE A 70 4.70 -14.42 -11.86
N GLY A 71 4.29 -15.49 -12.54
CA GLY A 71 5.15 -16.31 -13.39
C GLY A 71 6.08 -17.18 -12.55
N GLU A 72 7.40 -16.97 -12.68
CA GLU A 72 8.41 -17.81 -12.01
C GLU A 72 8.36 -17.77 -10.47
N LEU A 73 7.86 -16.69 -9.88
CA LEU A 73 7.64 -16.59 -8.43
C LEU A 73 6.40 -17.37 -7.97
N GLY A 74 5.58 -17.85 -8.90
CA GLY A 74 4.32 -18.51 -8.64
C GLY A 74 3.17 -17.53 -8.50
N ARG A 75 2.08 -18.00 -7.89
CA ARG A 75 0.85 -17.22 -7.69
C ARG A 75 0.88 -16.52 -6.35
N PHE A 76 0.08 -15.45 -6.22
CA PHE A 76 -0.16 -14.85 -4.92
C PHE A 76 -1.04 -15.79 -4.08
N GLU A 77 -0.43 -16.63 -3.25
CA GLU A 77 -1.16 -17.51 -2.34
C GLU A 77 -0.83 -17.16 -0.89
N LEU A 78 -1.83 -17.28 -0.03
CA LEU A 78 -1.69 -17.04 1.40
C LEU A 78 -1.85 -18.36 2.14
N PHE A 79 -0.82 -18.73 2.89
CA PHE A 79 -0.75 -19.99 3.63
C PHE A 79 -0.80 -19.70 5.13
N ASP A 80 -1.73 -20.34 5.82
CA ASP A 80 -1.83 -20.30 7.27
C ASP A 80 -0.89 -21.36 7.85
N ASP A 81 0.01 -20.97 8.75
CA ASP A 81 0.94 -21.91 9.39
C ASP A 81 0.32 -22.67 10.57
N GLY A 82 -0.96 -22.43 10.88
CA GLY A 82 -1.68 -23.02 12.00
C GLY A 82 -1.32 -22.44 13.37
N HIS A 83 -0.37 -21.51 13.41
CA HIS A 83 0.13 -20.83 14.61
C HIS A 83 -0.21 -19.33 14.61
N GLY A 84 -1.05 -18.89 13.67
CA GLY A 84 -1.46 -17.51 13.52
C GLY A 84 -0.46 -16.65 12.74
N SER A 85 0.58 -17.24 12.15
CA SER A 85 1.37 -16.56 11.13
C SER A 85 0.82 -16.84 9.74
N LEU A 86 1.09 -15.90 8.84
CA LEU A 86 0.71 -16.00 7.44
C LEU A 86 1.97 -16.08 6.61
N ARG A 87 1.99 -16.90 5.58
CA ARG A 87 3.03 -16.90 4.54
C ARG A 87 2.40 -16.48 3.22
N ALA A 88 3.14 -15.74 2.42
CA ALA A 88 2.66 -15.24 1.14
C ALA A 88 3.51 -15.76 -0.01
N ILE A 89 2.90 -16.05 -1.15
CA ILE A 89 3.54 -16.54 -2.39
C ILE A 89 4.00 -18.00 -2.28
N LYS A 90 4.82 -18.35 -1.28
CA LYS A 90 5.31 -19.72 -1.03
C LYS A 90 5.01 -20.16 0.40
N ASP A 91 4.74 -21.44 0.58
CA ASP A 91 4.57 -22.04 1.91
C ASP A 91 5.93 -22.36 2.55
N GLU A 92 6.73 -21.32 2.77
CA GLU A 92 8.08 -21.40 3.33
C GLU A 92 8.25 -20.35 4.43
N GLU A 93 9.05 -20.65 5.45
CA GLU A 93 9.30 -19.74 6.59
C GLU A 93 9.86 -18.39 6.13
N ALA A 94 10.69 -18.39 5.09
CA ALA A 94 11.29 -17.18 4.54
C ALA A 94 10.26 -16.23 3.89
N PHE A 95 9.06 -16.72 3.64
CA PHE A 95 7.93 -16.01 3.05
C PHE A 95 6.86 -15.61 4.08
N GLN A 96 7.22 -15.64 5.37
CA GLN A 96 6.35 -15.19 6.45
C GLN A 96 6.06 -13.69 6.33
N ILE A 97 4.80 -13.34 6.53
CA ILE A 97 4.31 -11.98 6.71
C ILE A 97 3.59 -11.88 8.06
N ARG A 98 3.75 -10.74 8.73
CA ARG A 98 3.10 -10.45 10.01
C ARG A 98 2.14 -9.29 9.82
N LEU A 99 0.88 -9.53 10.18
CA LEU A 99 -0.17 -8.51 10.15
C LEU A 99 -0.15 -7.74 11.46
N SER A 100 -0.34 -6.42 11.38
CA SER A 100 -0.34 -5.50 12.53
C SER A 100 0.88 -5.72 13.44
N PRO A 101 2.12 -5.66 12.91
CA PRO A 101 3.31 -5.80 13.72
C PRO A 101 3.34 -4.75 14.84
N PRO A 102 3.91 -5.05 16.02
CA PRO A 102 4.07 -4.05 17.06
C PRO A 102 5.05 -2.98 16.59
N LEU A 103 4.55 -1.76 16.36
CA LEU A 103 5.36 -0.61 15.97
C LEU A 103 5.38 0.45 17.09
N PRO A 104 6.43 1.29 17.17
CA PRO A 104 6.46 2.43 18.08
C PRO A 104 5.20 3.31 17.93
N PRO A 105 4.66 3.90 19.02
CA PRO A 105 3.45 4.73 18.92
C PRO A 105 3.58 5.93 17.97
N ALA A 106 4.79 6.44 17.78
CA ALA A 106 5.08 7.56 16.88
C ALA A 106 5.41 7.13 15.44
N HIS A 107 5.27 5.84 15.10
CA HIS A 107 5.54 5.35 13.76
C HIS A 107 4.55 5.95 12.75
N ARG A 108 5.03 6.40 11.57
CA ARG A 108 4.21 7.14 10.58
C ARG A 108 2.94 6.37 10.19
N TYR A 109 3.07 5.07 9.90
CA TYR A 109 1.94 4.23 9.51
C TYR A 109 0.90 3.96 10.62
N GLN A 110 1.25 4.10 11.91
CA GLN A 110 0.27 3.94 13.00
C GLN A 110 -0.84 5.00 12.91
N GLN A 111 -0.51 6.21 12.45
CA GLN A 111 -1.47 7.31 12.35
C GLN A 111 -2.57 7.06 11.31
N HIS A 112 -2.33 6.12 10.40
CA HIS A 112 -3.18 5.85 9.25
C HIS A 112 -3.61 4.38 9.16
N SER A 113 -3.38 3.57 10.18
CA SER A 113 -3.69 2.13 10.14
C SER A 113 -5.19 1.87 9.97
N ASP A 114 -5.55 0.96 9.08
CA ASP A 114 -6.90 0.39 8.97
C ASP A 114 -6.90 -1.05 9.50
N PRO A 115 -7.70 -1.40 10.54
CA PRO A 115 -7.83 -2.77 11.02
C PRO A 115 -8.28 -3.79 9.97
N HIS A 116 -8.96 -3.36 8.90
CA HIS A 116 -9.40 -4.21 7.81
C HIS A 116 -8.39 -4.33 6.67
N ASN A 117 -7.41 -3.43 6.62
CA ASN A 117 -6.27 -3.47 5.72
C ASN A 117 -4.98 -3.15 6.51
N PRO A 118 -4.50 -4.10 7.33
CA PRO A 118 -3.52 -3.83 8.38
C PRO A 118 -2.14 -3.57 7.80
N ILE A 119 -1.30 -2.90 8.59
CA ILE A 119 0.15 -2.80 8.35
C ILE A 119 0.74 -4.22 8.24
N VAL A 120 1.71 -4.40 7.34
CA VAL A 120 2.37 -5.70 7.13
C VAL A 120 3.87 -5.57 7.37
N ALA A 121 4.45 -6.49 8.16
CA ALA A 121 5.90 -6.68 8.19
C ALA A 121 6.28 -7.94 7.43
N HIS A 122 7.29 -7.89 6.56
CA HIS A 122 7.78 -9.05 5.82
C HIS A 122 9.25 -8.92 5.44
N ARG A 123 9.87 -10.04 5.06
CA ARG A 123 11.27 -10.11 4.60
C ARG A 123 11.41 -10.38 3.10
N ILE A 124 10.27 -10.57 2.42
CA ILE A 124 10.19 -10.91 0.99
C ILE A 124 10.53 -9.67 0.17
N ASP A 125 11.65 -9.71 -0.56
CA ASP A 125 12.08 -8.68 -1.50
C ASP A 125 12.07 -9.26 -2.92
N VAL A 126 11.51 -8.52 -3.85
CA VAL A 126 11.33 -8.98 -5.23
C VAL A 126 12.08 -8.06 -6.15
N TYR A 127 13.39 -8.25 -6.22
CA TYR A 127 14.29 -7.39 -6.96
C TYR A 127 14.71 -8.04 -8.28
N TYR A 128 14.58 -7.32 -9.40
CA TYR A 128 14.88 -7.80 -10.75
C TYR A 128 14.26 -9.16 -11.13
N GLY A 129 13.04 -9.42 -10.63
CA GLY A 129 12.33 -10.68 -10.90
C GLY A 129 12.82 -11.88 -10.09
N GLN A 130 13.85 -11.72 -9.27
CA GLN A 130 14.33 -12.73 -8.32
C GLN A 130 13.78 -12.47 -6.92
N ASP A 131 13.34 -13.52 -6.26
CA ASP A 131 12.96 -13.50 -4.86
C ASP A 131 14.21 -13.54 -3.97
N HIS A 132 14.30 -12.56 -3.10
CA HIS A 132 15.32 -12.44 -2.07
C HIS A 132 14.64 -12.36 -0.72
N VAL A 133 15.31 -12.90 0.30
CA VAL A 133 14.85 -12.81 1.68
C VAL A 133 15.83 -11.90 2.38
N ARG A 134 15.37 -10.73 2.82
CA ARG A 134 16.22 -9.75 3.49
C ARG A 134 16.53 -10.18 4.92
N ASP A 135 17.61 -9.64 5.49
CA ASP A 135 17.95 -9.88 6.89
C ASP A 135 17.05 -9.13 7.88
N GLY A 136 16.42 -8.03 7.44
CA GLY A 136 15.51 -7.22 8.25
C GLY A 136 14.11 -7.14 7.66
N ASP A 137 13.14 -6.86 8.52
CA ASP A 137 11.75 -6.64 8.11
C ASP A 137 11.62 -5.32 7.34
N MET A 138 10.90 -5.38 6.22
CA MET A 138 10.27 -4.23 5.60
C MET A 138 8.88 -4.05 6.22
N ILE A 139 8.46 -2.81 6.40
CA ILE A 139 7.15 -2.47 6.94
C ILE A 139 6.35 -1.80 5.83
N GLU A 140 5.24 -2.41 5.46
CA GLU A 140 4.27 -1.89 4.50
C GLU A 140 3.14 -1.19 5.26
N ALA A 141 2.75 -0.01 4.81
CA ALA A 141 1.70 0.78 5.46
C ALA A 141 0.35 0.07 5.48
N SER A 142 0.13 -0.88 4.57
CA SER A 142 -1.06 -1.72 4.53
C SER A 142 -0.83 -3.03 3.77
N PHE A 143 -1.76 -3.98 3.89
CA PHE A 143 -1.74 -5.21 3.10
C PHE A 143 -1.95 -4.95 1.60
N SER A 144 -2.79 -3.98 1.24
CA SER A 144 -2.92 -3.53 -0.15
C SER A 144 -1.61 -2.91 -0.67
N SER A 145 -0.87 -2.16 0.17
CA SER A 145 0.45 -1.62 -0.17
C SER A 145 1.46 -2.74 -0.42
N TYR A 146 1.55 -3.72 0.48
CA TYR A 146 2.37 -4.92 0.31
C TYR A 146 2.12 -5.61 -1.04
N LEU A 147 0.85 -5.83 -1.37
CA LEU A 147 0.47 -6.51 -2.59
C LEU A 147 0.82 -5.71 -3.85
N MET A 148 0.43 -4.44 -3.91
CA MET A 148 0.70 -3.57 -5.06
C MET A 148 2.21 -3.30 -5.21
N HIS A 149 2.95 -3.21 -4.10
CA HIS A 149 4.40 -3.07 -4.13
C HIS A 149 5.05 -4.34 -4.70
N THR A 150 4.61 -5.53 -4.27
CA THR A 150 5.05 -6.82 -4.83
C THR A 150 4.80 -6.88 -6.35
N MET A 151 3.63 -6.44 -6.82
CA MET A 151 3.31 -6.33 -8.25
C MET A 151 4.23 -5.33 -8.98
N THR A 152 4.46 -4.17 -8.38
CA THR A 152 5.32 -3.11 -8.93
C THR A 152 6.77 -3.58 -9.05
N ALA A 153 7.30 -4.23 -8.00
CA ALA A 153 8.65 -4.77 -7.98
C ALA A 153 8.84 -5.87 -9.05
N ARG A 154 7.82 -6.73 -9.21
CA ARG A 154 7.77 -7.68 -10.32
C ARG A 154 7.72 -7.05 -11.70
N MET A 155 6.97 -5.96 -11.84
CA MET A 155 6.93 -5.21 -13.09
C MET A 155 8.30 -4.63 -13.45
N SER A 156 9.04 -4.10 -12.48
CA SER A 156 10.39 -3.52 -12.71
C SER A 156 11.38 -4.50 -13.32
N GLY A 157 11.33 -5.77 -12.96
CA GLY A 157 12.20 -6.81 -13.56
C GLY A 157 11.99 -7.01 -15.06
N SER A 158 10.87 -6.53 -15.61
CA SER A 158 10.54 -6.64 -17.04
C SER A 158 10.38 -5.30 -17.76
N CYS A 159 10.67 -4.17 -17.09
CA CYS A 159 10.39 -2.83 -17.61
C CYS A 159 11.62 -1.93 -17.65
N SER A 160 11.52 -0.82 -18.40
CA SER A 160 12.50 0.25 -18.36
C SER A 160 12.44 0.93 -16.99
N LEU A 161 13.49 0.76 -16.18
CA LEU A 161 13.71 1.54 -14.97
C LEU A 161 14.49 2.80 -15.33
N HIS A 162 13.93 3.97 -15.05
CA HIS A 162 14.66 5.23 -15.21
C HIS A 162 14.76 5.93 -13.87
N LEU A 163 15.99 6.01 -13.37
CA LEU A 163 16.35 6.84 -12.24
C LEU A 163 16.56 8.26 -12.76
N MET A 164 15.75 9.20 -12.28
CA MET A 164 15.96 10.61 -12.54
C MET A 164 16.47 11.25 -11.25
N GLU A 165 17.79 11.41 -11.16
CA GLU A 165 18.41 12.14 -10.06
C GLU A 165 18.12 13.63 -10.26
N ARG A 166 17.25 14.17 -9.40
CA ARG A 166 16.91 15.60 -9.41
C ARG A 166 16.82 16.11 -7.98
N GLY A 167 17.94 16.00 -7.25
CA GLY A 167 18.04 16.38 -5.84
C GLY A 167 17.59 17.81 -5.55
N ASP A 168 17.81 18.74 -6.48
CA ASP A 168 17.53 20.17 -6.26
C ASP A 168 16.03 20.56 -6.32
N MET A 169 15.13 19.64 -6.73
CA MET A 169 13.73 20.00 -7.00
C MET A 169 12.71 19.48 -5.98
N ILE A 170 13.12 18.65 -5.04
CA ILE A 170 12.19 17.99 -4.13
C ILE A 170 12.46 18.54 -2.73
N ASP A 171 11.62 19.49 -2.30
CA ASP A 171 11.71 19.98 -0.93
C ASP A 171 11.25 18.90 0.08
N ALA A 172 11.68 19.03 1.34
CA ALA A 172 11.23 18.17 2.43
C ALA A 172 9.68 18.17 2.59
N GLY A 173 9.01 19.21 2.08
CA GLY A 173 7.56 19.32 2.06
C GLY A 173 6.88 18.31 1.14
N VAL A 174 7.58 17.75 0.14
CA VAL A 174 7.06 16.70 -0.76
C VAL A 174 6.67 15.46 0.02
N MET A 175 7.57 14.98 0.88
CA MET A 175 7.30 13.81 1.70
C MET A 175 6.14 14.09 2.66
N ALA A 176 6.08 15.28 3.27
CA ALA A 176 4.96 15.67 4.12
C ALA A 176 3.61 15.69 3.35
N ARG A 177 3.61 16.14 2.09
CA ARG A 177 2.40 16.16 1.25
C ARG A 177 1.95 14.75 0.85
N LEU A 178 2.89 13.82 0.73
CA LEU A 178 2.65 12.42 0.45
C LEU A 178 2.48 11.57 1.71
N ASP A 179 2.75 12.11 2.90
CA ASP A 179 2.52 11.47 4.19
C ASP A 179 1.04 11.50 4.56
N ARG A 180 0.22 11.00 3.64
CA ARG A 180 -1.21 10.78 3.78
C ARG A 180 -1.48 9.30 3.95
N SER A 181 -2.68 9.01 4.43
CA SER A 181 -3.19 7.63 4.52
C SER A 181 -3.23 6.98 3.14
N VAL A 182 -2.62 5.80 3.03
CA VAL A 182 -2.66 4.95 1.81
C VAL A 182 -4.07 4.40 1.53
N HIS A 183 -4.96 4.45 2.53
CA HIS A 183 -6.34 3.95 2.43
C HIS A 183 -7.33 4.95 1.86
N ARG A 184 -6.90 6.20 1.69
CA ARG A 184 -7.77 7.25 1.16
C ARG A 184 -7.39 7.49 -0.30
N PRO A 185 -8.35 7.44 -1.23
CA PRO A 185 -8.08 7.90 -2.57
C PRO A 185 -7.64 9.37 -2.51
N PHE A 186 -6.76 9.78 -3.42
CA PHE A 186 -6.35 11.18 -3.57
C PHE A 186 -7.53 11.97 -4.15
N VAL A 187 -8.56 12.22 -3.32
CA VAL A 187 -9.74 13.01 -3.68
C VAL A 187 -9.57 14.40 -3.10
N GLY A 188 -9.42 15.38 -4.00
CA GLY A 188 -9.24 16.80 -3.70
C GLY A 188 -8.12 17.37 -4.57
N ASN A 189 -8.48 18.21 -5.55
CA ASN A 189 -7.66 18.99 -6.50
C ASN A 189 -6.48 18.30 -7.24
N VAL A 190 -6.10 17.09 -6.87
CA VAL A 190 -5.00 16.32 -7.46
C VAL A 190 -5.60 15.27 -8.39
N ALA A 191 -6.03 15.71 -9.57
CA ALA A 191 -6.51 14.81 -10.61
C ALA A 191 -5.35 13.97 -11.17
N GLY A 192 -5.20 12.71 -10.72
CA GLY A 192 -4.40 11.75 -11.50
C GLY A 192 -3.85 10.52 -10.79
N ALA A 193 -3.66 10.53 -9.47
CA ALA A 193 -3.18 9.33 -8.78
C ALA A 193 -4.31 8.32 -8.59
N SER A 194 -4.08 7.09 -9.04
CA SER A 194 -5.07 6.00 -8.96
C SER A 194 -4.88 5.12 -7.73
N ALA A 195 -3.65 5.00 -7.22
CA ALA A 195 -3.36 4.29 -5.98
C ALA A 195 -2.03 4.79 -5.39
N VAL A 196 -1.86 4.61 -4.07
CA VAL A 196 -0.61 4.92 -3.37
C VAL A 196 -0.20 3.78 -2.46
N MET A 197 1.10 3.48 -2.47
CA MET A 197 1.73 2.52 -1.57
C MET A 197 2.78 3.24 -0.75
N ALA A 198 3.06 2.71 0.43
CA ALA A 198 4.13 3.20 1.26
C ALA A 198 4.78 2.02 1.97
N LEU A 199 6.11 1.99 1.94
CA LEU A 199 6.87 1.04 2.74
C LEU A 199 8.14 1.66 3.33
N GLU A 200 8.61 1.03 4.39
CA GLU A 200 9.83 1.38 5.09
C GLU A 200 10.78 0.19 5.02
N TYR A 201 11.98 0.44 4.48
CA TYR A 201 13.09 -0.51 4.54
C TYR A 201 13.83 -0.37 5.88
N PRO A 202 14.63 -1.38 6.26
CA PRO A 202 15.56 -1.26 7.37
C PRO A 202 16.39 0.03 7.31
N ALA A 203 16.73 0.57 8.48
CA ALA A 203 17.40 1.87 8.65
C ALA A 203 16.53 3.11 8.37
N ASN A 204 15.19 2.98 8.45
CA ASN A 204 14.22 4.07 8.29
C ASN A 204 14.29 4.73 6.91
N VAL A 205 14.49 3.92 5.85
CA VAL A 205 14.42 4.42 4.47
C VAL A 205 12.98 4.30 4.01
N TYR A 206 12.31 5.43 3.80
CA TYR A 206 10.88 5.46 3.49
C TYR A 206 10.66 5.59 2.00
N HIS A 207 9.82 4.72 1.45
CA HIS A 207 9.42 4.77 0.05
C HIS A 207 7.94 5.07 -0.07
N ARG A 208 7.58 5.88 -1.05
CA ARG A 208 6.21 6.18 -1.46
C ARG A 208 6.08 5.90 -2.96
N TYR A 209 5.14 5.05 -3.32
CA TYR A 209 4.84 4.72 -4.70
C TYR A 209 3.49 5.29 -5.08
N VAL A 210 3.40 5.93 -6.24
CA VAL A 210 2.17 6.54 -6.75
C VAL A 210 1.88 5.98 -8.14
N VAL A 211 0.76 5.28 -8.26
CA VAL A 211 0.24 4.79 -9.54
C VAL A 211 -0.47 5.95 -10.23
N MET A 212 0.08 6.45 -11.33
CA MET A 212 -0.41 7.68 -11.98
C MET A 212 -1.24 7.43 -13.23
N THR A 213 -1.21 6.21 -13.76
CA THR A 213 -2.14 5.79 -14.82
C THR A 213 -3.45 5.32 -14.18
N PRO A 214 -4.61 5.69 -14.75
CA PRO A 214 -5.88 5.05 -14.43
C PRO A 214 -5.77 3.52 -14.44
N LEU A 215 -6.46 2.83 -13.53
CA LEU A 215 -6.32 1.37 -13.39
C LEU A 215 -6.97 0.58 -14.54
N ASP A 216 -7.70 1.26 -15.43
CA ASP A 216 -8.24 0.75 -16.69
C ASP A 216 -7.38 1.12 -17.91
N HIS A 217 -6.25 1.81 -17.69
CA HIS A 217 -5.33 2.20 -18.76
C HIS A 217 -4.54 0.97 -19.29
N PRO A 218 -4.22 0.87 -20.60
CA PRO A 218 -3.51 -0.28 -21.18
C PRO A 218 -2.07 -0.54 -20.68
N PHE A 219 -1.49 0.39 -19.92
CA PHE A 219 -0.18 0.24 -19.30
C PHE A 219 -0.16 0.94 -17.94
N ALA A 220 0.70 0.48 -17.05
CA ALA A 220 0.94 1.07 -15.74
C ALA A 220 2.11 2.05 -15.78
N THR A 221 1.97 3.18 -15.09
CA THR A 221 3.09 4.03 -14.66
C THR A 221 3.05 4.20 -13.15
N VAL A 222 4.18 3.89 -12.52
CA VAL A 222 4.39 4.07 -11.09
C VAL A 222 5.61 4.96 -10.88
N PHE A 223 5.45 6.00 -10.07
CA PHE A 223 6.55 6.81 -9.58
C PHE A 223 6.86 6.41 -8.15
N CYS A 224 8.13 6.20 -7.85
CA CYS A 224 8.63 5.93 -6.52
C CYS A 224 9.47 7.11 -6.06
N LEU A 225 9.23 7.52 -4.82
CA LEU A 225 10.04 8.48 -4.07
C LEU A 225 10.61 7.77 -2.87
N ASP A 226 11.90 7.93 -2.63
CA ASP A 226 12.61 7.42 -1.47
C ASP A 226 13.21 8.56 -0.65
N GLU A 227 12.90 8.57 0.64
CA GLU A 227 13.49 9.46 1.64
C GLU A 227 14.61 8.68 2.33
N ILE A 228 15.85 8.98 1.94
CA ILE A 228 17.03 8.39 2.56
C ILE A 228 17.49 9.31 3.71
N PRO A 229 17.63 8.80 4.94
CA PRO A 229 18.00 9.59 6.11
C PRO A 229 19.48 10.05 6.13
N LEU A 230 20.11 10.26 4.97
CA LEU A 230 21.43 10.86 4.86
C LEU A 230 21.37 12.37 5.16
N ASP A 231 22.53 12.96 5.46
CA ASP A 231 22.69 14.34 5.97
C ASP A 231 22.00 15.44 5.12
N ASP A 232 21.68 15.16 3.85
CA ASP A 232 21.14 16.13 2.89
C ASP A 232 19.66 15.91 2.49
N GLN A 233 18.91 15.00 3.15
CA GLN A 233 17.49 14.70 2.81
C GLN A 233 17.26 14.57 1.29
N GLU A 234 18.08 13.76 0.62
CA GLU A 234 17.93 13.55 -0.81
C GLU A 234 16.68 12.70 -1.08
N VAL A 235 15.86 13.14 -2.03
CA VAL A 235 14.72 12.38 -2.53
C VAL A 235 15.02 11.96 -3.97
N HIS A 236 15.03 10.65 -4.26
CA HIS A 236 15.16 10.18 -5.63
C HIS A 236 13.79 9.94 -6.25
N LEU A 237 13.69 10.21 -7.55
CA LEU A 237 12.51 9.87 -8.33
C LEU A 237 12.83 8.72 -9.27
N VAL A 238 12.18 7.60 -9.02
CA VAL A 238 12.26 6.41 -9.87
C VAL A 238 10.96 6.26 -10.64
N THR A 239 11.05 6.15 -11.96
CA THR A 239 9.89 5.89 -12.83
C THR A 239 9.91 4.45 -13.32
N ILE A 240 8.79 3.75 -13.11
CA ILE A 240 8.57 2.39 -13.60
C ILE A 240 7.38 2.45 -14.55
N THR A 241 7.58 2.09 -15.82
CA THR A 241 6.50 2.12 -16.82
C THR A 241 6.46 0.88 -17.70
N LYS A 242 5.23 0.47 -18.03
CA LYS A 242 4.93 -0.56 -19.03
C LYS A 242 4.58 0.01 -20.40
N GLU A 243 4.72 1.32 -20.59
CA GLU A 243 4.54 1.93 -21.91
C GLU A 243 5.51 1.29 -22.92
N PRO A 244 5.02 0.74 -24.05
CA PRO A 244 5.89 0.24 -25.10
C PRO A 244 6.82 1.35 -25.60
N LYS A 245 8.10 1.03 -25.82
CA LYS A 245 9.05 1.98 -26.39
C LYS A 245 8.57 2.42 -27.78
N ALA A 246 8.56 3.73 -28.04
CA ALA A 246 8.34 4.25 -29.38
C ALA A 246 9.34 3.63 -30.36
N SER A 247 8.86 3.04 -31.45
CA SER A 247 9.70 2.42 -32.47
C SER A 247 10.37 3.49 -33.32
N VAL A 248 11.54 3.95 -32.88
CA VAL A 248 12.37 4.90 -33.64
C VAL A 248 13.77 4.31 -33.77
N PRO A 249 14.45 4.45 -34.93
CA PRO A 249 15.73 3.78 -35.20
C PRO A 249 16.95 4.31 -34.42
N ASP A 250 16.75 5.12 -33.39
CA ASP A 250 17.82 5.90 -32.75
C ASP A 250 17.98 5.50 -31.29
N ASP A 251 19.16 4.99 -30.95
CA ASP A 251 19.53 4.57 -29.60
C ASP A 251 19.83 5.77 -28.67
N GLU A 252 19.89 7.01 -29.21
CA GLU A 252 20.12 8.24 -28.44
C GLU A 252 18.83 8.96 -28.00
N LEU A 253 17.66 8.36 -28.23
CA LEU A 253 16.41 8.99 -27.84
C LEU A 253 16.34 9.24 -26.34
N ARG A 254 15.93 10.45 -25.98
CA ARG A 254 15.62 10.82 -24.60
C ARG A 254 14.44 10.00 -24.10
N PHE A 255 14.36 9.79 -22.78
CA PHE A 255 13.24 9.11 -22.14
C PHE A 255 11.87 9.63 -22.62
N SER A 256 11.73 10.95 -22.77
CA SER A 256 10.50 11.58 -23.24
C SER A 256 10.09 11.25 -24.66
N GLN A 257 11.03 10.83 -25.49
CA GLN A 257 10.78 10.39 -26.86
C GLN A 257 10.47 8.89 -26.91
N MET A 258 11.12 8.09 -26.04
CA MET A 258 10.85 6.66 -25.92
C MET A 258 9.50 6.37 -25.25
N HIS A 259 9.11 7.19 -24.27
CA HIS A 259 7.95 7.00 -23.40
C HIS A 259 7.13 8.31 -23.27
N PRO A 260 6.52 8.80 -24.36
CA PRO A 260 5.81 10.07 -24.38
C PRO A 260 4.58 10.10 -23.46
N GLN A 261 3.85 8.99 -23.32
CA GLN A 261 2.65 8.94 -22.47
C GLN A 261 3.05 8.97 -20.99
N THR A 262 4.08 8.21 -20.61
CA THR A 262 4.67 8.23 -19.26
C THR A 262 5.19 9.63 -18.93
N THR A 263 5.82 10.31 -19.89
CA THR A 263 6.31 11.67 -19.70
C THR A 263 5.18 12.68 -19.50
N ALA A 264 4.09 12.56 -20.26
CA ALA A 264 2.92 13.40 -20.07
C ALA A 264 2.29 13.22 -18.67
N VAL A 265 2.28 11.99 -18.17
CA VAL A 265 1.82 11.67 -16.81
C VAL A 265 2.81 12.18 -15.75
N ALA A 266 4.11 12.11 -16.00
CA ALA A 266 5.14 12.64 -15.10
C ALA A 266 4.96 14.13 -14.84
N SER A 267 4.61 14.93 -15.87
CA SER A 267 4.31 16.36 -15.68
C SER A 267 3.19 16.61 -14.66
N ARG A 268 2.16 15.74 -14.61
CA ARG A 268 1.09 15.82 -13.61
C ARG A 268 1.59 15.46 -12.21
N PHE A 269 2.42 14.43 -12.12
CA PHE A 269 3.07 14.03 -10.87
C PHE A 269 3.97 15.14 -10.32
N PHE A 270 4.72 15.84 -11.18
CA PHE A 270 5.49 17.01 -10.77
C PHE A 270 4.59 18.17 -10.33
N GLY A 271 3.44 18.39 -10.96
CA GLY A 271 2.46 19.37 -10.45
C GLY A 271 1.98 19.05 -9.03
N LEU A 272 1.72 17.77 -8.73
CA LEU A 272 1.37 17.29 -7.39
C LEU A 272 2.50 17.56 -6.37
N ILE A 273 3.74 17.35 -6.78
CA ILE A 273 4.93 17.41 -5.92
C ILE A 273 5.56 18.78 -5.83
N LEU A 274 5.36 19.67 -6.78
CA LEU A 274 5.87 21.02 -6.68
C LEU A 274 4.87 21.95 -5.99
N GLY A 275 3.63 21.48 -5.77
CA GLY A 275 2.56 22.32 -5.25
C GLY A 275 2.33 23.44 -6.26
N GLY A 276 1.60 23.14 -7.35
CA GLY A 276 1.04 24.23 -8.13
C GLY A 276 0.26 25.09 -7.15
N ASP A 277 0.71 26.34 -6.95
CA ASP A 277 0.06 27.28 -6.06
C ASP A 277 -1.44 27.19 -6.36
N ASP A 278 -2.22 26.73 -5.38
CA ASP A 278 -3.64 27.03 -5.36
C ASP A 278 -3.62 28.57 -5.33
N GLU A 279 -3.71 29.19 -6.51
CA GLU A 279 -3.89 30.63 -6.62
C GLU A 279 -5.11 30.91 -5.77
N ASP A 280 -4.85 31.52 -4.61
CA ASP A 280 -5.85 31.96 -3.68
C ASP A 280 -6.97 32.61 -4.49
N ASP A 281 -8.15 31.98 -4.49
CA ASP A 281 -9.45 32.60 -4.76
C ASP A 281 -9.74 33.65 -3.66
N THR A 282 -8.76 34.51 -3.35
CA THR A 282 -8.97 35.81 -2.76
C THR A 282 -9.52 36.71 -3.85
N SER A 283 -10.79 36.46 -4.20
CA SER A 283 -11.68 37.48 -4.71
C SER A 283 -11.72 38.60 -3.66
N SER A 284 -10.72 39.47 -3.72
CA SER A 284 -10.72 40.76 -3.07
C SER A 284 -11.77 41.58 -3.82
N SER A 285 -13.01 41.42 -3.37
CA SER A 285 -14.09 42.36 -3.63
C SER A 285 -13.60 43.73 -3.15
N SER A 286 -13.08 44.52 -4.09
CA SER A 286 -12.86 45.94 -3.88
C SER A 286 -14.23 46.56 -3.68
N GLY A 287 -14.56 46.87 -2.43
CA GLY A 287 -15.72 47.65 -2.07
C GLY A 287 -15.70 48.99 -2.78
N SER A 288 -16.63 49.17 -3.71
CA SER A 288 -17.07 50.49 -4.14
C SER A 288 -18.30 50.84 -3.31
N GLU A 289 -18.08 51.66 -2.29
CA GLU A 289 -19.10 52.50 -1.68
C GLU A 289 -19.65 53.43 -2.77
N GLU A 290 -20.96 53.43 -3.03
CA GLU A 290 -21.81 54.62 -3.29
C GLU A 290 -23.29 54.18 -3.28
N GLY A 291 -24.18 54.97 -2.68
CA GLY A 291 -25.55 55.13 -3.19
C GLY A 291 -26.71 54.70 -2.29
N GLU A 292 -27.13 55.65 -1.46
CA GLU A 292 -28.41 55.87 -0.80
C GLU A 292 -29.72 55.28 -1.38
N GLU A 293 -30.58 54.91 -0.41
CA GLU A 293 -32.04 55.16 -0.30
C GLU A 293 -33.02 54.70 -1.40
N GLY A 294 -33.94 53.80 -0.99
CA GLY A 294 -35.15 53.47 -1.75
C GLY A 294 -36.02 52.47 -1.01
N GLY A 295 -37.05 52.97 -0.33
CA GLY A 295 -37.83 52.22 0.66
C GLY A 295 -38.92 51.28 0.14
N GLY A 296 -39.46 50.52 1.10
CA GLY A 296 -40.88 50.17 1.16
C GLY A 296 -41.30 48.82 0.60
N GLY A 297 -41.74 47.91 1.47
CA GLY A 297 -42.46 46.71 1.05
C GLY A 297 -42.75 45.75 2.19
N VAL A 298 -43.86 46.00 2.90
CA VAL A 298 -44.44 45.15 3.96
C VAL A 298 -45.03 43.86 3.38
N SER A 299 -44.74 42.71 4.00
CA SER A 299 -45.68 41.58 4.28
C SER A 299 -44.91 40.53 5.09
N THR A 300 -45.16 40.22 6.37
CA THR A 300 -46.29 39.54 7.06
C THR A 300 -46.69 38.17 6.47
N HIS A 301 -46.11 37.11 7.04
CA HIS A 301 -46.65 35.76 7.33
C HIS A 301 -45.49 34.98 7.98
N ASP A 302 -45.45 34.60 9.26
CA ASP A 302 -46.39 33.85 10.11
C ASP A 302 -47.03 32.68 9.37
N ASP A 303 -46.43 31.47 9.47
CA ASP A 303 -46.80 30.49 10.50
C ASP A 303 -46.16 29.11 10.29
N GLY A 304 -45.72 28.53 11.42
CA GLY A 304 -45.72 27.11 11.78
C GLY A 304 -45.45 26.00 10.74
N SER A 305 -44.54 25.10 11.07
CA SER A 305 -44.94 23.84 11.74
C SER A 305 -43.76 22.92 12.05
N THR A 306 -43.77 22.50 13.30
CA THR A 306 -43.04 21.42 13.95
C THR A 306 -43.55 20.03 13.54
N SER A 307 -42.64 19.09 13.27
CA SER A 307 -42.70 17.64 13.53
C SER A 307 -41.39 17.07 12.96
N HIS A 308 -40.42 16.53 13.70
CA HIS A 308 -40.45 15.49 14.74
C HIS A 308 -41.11 14.21 14.24
N ASP A 309 -40.34 13.41 13.50
CA ASP A 309 -40.49 11.97 13.45
C ASP A 309 -39.09 11.35 13.65
N ALA A 310 -38.94 10.74 14.82
CA ALA A 310 -37.82 9.92 15.22
C ALA A 310 -38.27 8.47 15.08
N ASP A 311 -37.94 7.84 13.95
CA ASP A 311 -38.13 6.41 13.79
C ASP A 311 -36.93 5.68 14.39
N THR A 312 -37.15 5.28 15.64
CA THR A 312 -36.33 4.34 16.38
C THR A 312 -36.91 2.95 16.14
N GLU A 313 -36.41 2.25 15.12
CA GLU A 313 -36.61 0.81 15.00
C GLU A 313 -35.54 0.10 15.85
N ASN A 314 -35.83 0.02 17.14
CA ASN A 314 -35.48 -1.15 17.94
C ASN A 314 -36.55 -2.20 17.64
N ASP A 315 -36.16 -3.39 17.23
CA ASP A 315 -36.63 -4.67 17.77
C ASP A 315 -36.02 -5.81 16.93
N ASP A 316 -35.38 -6.76 17.62
CA ASP A 316 -35.54 -8.21 17.42
C ASP A 316 -34.33 -8.99 17.98
N ASP A 317 -34.41 -9.25 19.28
CA ASP A 317 -34.34 -10.60 19.89
C ASP A 317 -33.48 -11.67 19.19
N ALA A 318 -32.19 -11.70 19.54
CA ALA A 318 -31.38 -12.90 19.40
C ALA A 318 -31.55 -13.81 20.63
N PRO A 319 -32.02 -15.06 20.49
CA PRO A 319 -32.19 -15.95 21.63
C PRO A 319 -30.83 -16.44 22.15
N ALA A 320 -30.68 -16.32 23.46
CA ALA A 320 -29.62 -16.93 24.23
C ALA A 320 -29.66 -18.47 24.09
N ILE A 321 -28.67 -19.05 23.40
CA ILE A 321 -28.41 -20.48 23.48
C ILE A 321 -27.62 -20.73 24.76
N ALA A 322 -28.35 -21.07 25.81
CA ALA A 322 -27.83 -21.78 26.97
C ALA A 322 -27.32 -23.14 26.49
N ASN A 323 -26.01 -23.37 26.53
CA ASN A 323 -25.47 -24.72 26.44
C ASN A 323 -25.01 -25.16 27.82
N THR A 324 -25.87 -25.97 28.42
CA THR A 324 -25.65 -26.75 29.62
C THR A 324 -24.41 -27.63 29.47
N GLY A 325 -23.60 -27.64 30.52
CA GLY A 325 -22.37 -28.41 30.56
C GLY A 325 -22.56 -29.92 30.53
N THR A 326 -21.51 -30.58 30.05
CA THR A 326 -21.16 -31.94 30.46
C THR A 326 -19.66 -31.98 30.56
N GLY A 327 -19.17 -32.11 31.79
CA GLY A 327 -17.76 -32.28 32.08
C GLY A 327 -17.29 -33.68 31.72
N CYS A 328 -16.01 -33.77 31.40
CA CYS A 328 -15.18 -34.93 31.72
C CYS A 328 -13.83 -34.40 32.18
N ALA A 329 -13.52 -34.75 33.42
CA ALA A 329 -12.25 -34.50 34.09
C ALA A 329 -11.14 -35.39 33.53
N ASN A 330 -9.93 -34.84 33.50
CA ASN A 330 -8.63 -35.46 33.79
C ASN A 330 -7.59 -34.42 33.32
N GLY A 331 -6.76 -33.80 34.16
CA GLY A 331 -5.93 -34.40 35.19
C GLY A 331 -4.48 -34.32 34.70
N GLY A 332 -3.73 -33.29 35.13
CA GLY A 332 -2.35 -33.12 34.71
C GLY A 332 -1.66 -31.92 35.37
N ARG A 333 -1.25 -32.10 36.62
CA ARG A 333 -0.42 -31.14 37.39
C ARG A 333 1.02 -31.15 36.86
N GLY A 334 1.63 -29.97 36.77
CA GLY A 334 3.08 -29.80 36.63
C GLY A 334 3.50 -28.40 37.04
N GLN A 335 3.77 -28.21 38.33
CA GLN A 335 4.38 -27.00 38.90
C GLN A 335 5.92 -27.06 38.83
N TRP A 336 6.52 -25.87 39.00
CA TRP A 336 7.92 -25.54 39.36
C TRP A 336 8.87 -25.52 38.16
N ARG A 337 9.68 -24.47 37.92
CA ARG A 337 10.57 -23.82 38.90
C ARG A 337 11.09 -22.47 38.36
N ARG A 338 11.09 -21.45 39.22
CA ARG A 338 11.96 -20.26 39.12
C ARG A 338 13.42 -20.69 39.25
N GLN A 339 14.32 -20.13 38.44
CA GLN A 339 15.70 -19.88 38.85
C GLN A 339 16.14 -18.49 38.39
N ARG A 340 16.64 -17.72 39.37
CA ARG A 340 17.39 -16.48 39.22
C ARG A 340 18.87 -16.80 39.01
N GLY A 341 19.56 -15.86 38.38
CA GLY A 341 21.02 -15.69 38.42
C GLY A 341 21.64 -15.80 37.02
N GLN A 342 22.57 -14.97 36.56
CA GLN A 342 23.39 -13.96 37.22
C GLN A 342 23.86 -12.91 36.18
N HIS A 343 24.36 -11.81 36.72
CA HIS A 343 25.02 -10.67 36.12
C HIS A 343 26.25 -10.98 35.22
N THR A 344 26.35 -10.22 34.11
CA THR A 344 27.49 -9.50 33.46
C THR A 344 28.95 -10.04 33.51
N PRO A 345 29.83 -9.76 32.51
CA PRO A 345 30.09 -8.41 31.99
C PRO A 345 30.31 -8.20 30.48
N MET A 346 30.15 -6.94 30.11
CA MET A 346 30.70 -6.29 28.91
C MET A 346 32.16 -6.69 28.66
N ASN A 347 32.51 -6.92 27.40
CA ASN A 347 33.87 -6.73 26.94
C ASN A 347 33.89 -5.81 25.72
N ASN A 348 34.72 -4.79 25.84
CA ASN A 348 34.89 -3.66 24.95
C ASN A 348 36.37 -3.71 24.55
N GLN A 349 36.69 -3.97 23.28
CA GLN A 349 38.02 -3.82 22.67
C GLN A 349 37.84 -3.96 21.15
N SER A 350 37.78 -2.86 20.40
CA SER A 350 38.90 -2.16 19.77
C SER A 350 39.72 -3.03 18.82
N GLY A 351 39.51 -2.84 17.52
CA GLY A 351 40.33 -3.41 16.45
C GLY A 351 40.21 -2.58 15.18
N ARG A 352 40.90 -1.44 15.14
CA ARG A 352 41.27 -0.75 13.90
C ARG A 352 42.18 -1.69 13.10
N SER A 353 41.81 -2.03 11.87
CA SER A 353 42.81 -2.38 10.84
C SER A 353 42.53 -1.62 9.55
N VAL A 354 43.45 -0.71 9.27
CA VAL A 354 43.61 -0.02 7.99
C VAL A 354 44.06 -1.04 6.96
N GLY A 355 43.31 -1.19 5.87
CA GLY A 355 43.66 -2.03 4.74
C GLY A 355 43.35 -1.31 3.42
N ALA A 356 44.31 -0.52 2.95
CA ALA A 356 44.27 0.11 1.65
C ALA A 356 44.37 -0.96 0.54
N SER A 357 43.33 -1.11 -0.28
CA SER A 357 43.38 -1.91 -1.50
C SER A 357 43.46 -0.97 -2.71
N LYS A 358 44.62 -0.99 -3.36
CA LYS A 358 44.91 -0.31 -4.62
C LYS A 358 44.04 -0.92 -5.72
N ARG A 359 43.22 -0.08 -6.39
CA ARG A 359 42.63 -0.40 -7.70
C ARG A 359 43.73 -0.34 -8.75
N GLY A 360 44.04 -1.49 -9.35
CA GLY A 360 44.74 -1.57 -10.63
C GLY A 360 43.73 -1.34 -11.76
N SER A 361 43.98 -0.34 -12.57
CA SER A 361 43.30 -0.05 -13.83
C SER A 361 43.99 -0.83 -14.93
N GLU A 362 43.33 -1.82 -15.52
CA GLU A 362 43.71 -2.37 -16.82
C GLU A 362 42.58 -2.10 -17.82
N ARG A 363 42.87 -1.15 -18.72
CA ARG A 363 42.22 -0.97 -20.01
C ARG A 363 42.65 -2.14 -20.90
N SER A 364 41.70 -2.88 -21.45
CA SER A 364 41.92 -3.66 -22.67
C SER A 364 41.12 -3.03 -23.81
N GLU A 365 41.86 -2.38 -24.70
CA GLU A 365 41.46 -2.15 -26.09
C GLU A 365 41.16 -3.50 -26.76
N LEU A 366 40.11 -3.56 -27.58
CA LEU A 366 40.06 -4.47 -28.72
C LEU A 366 39.14 -3.87 -29.78
N ALA A 367 39.78 -3.45 -30.87
CA ALA A 367 39.16 -3.18 -32.15
C ALA A 367 39.06 -4.49 -32.95
N SER A 368 37.87 -4.77 -33.51
CA SER A 368 37.63 -5.27 -34.88
C SER A 368 36.14 -5.49 -35.09
#